data_AF-A0A0C3IBT6-F1
#
_entry.id   AF-A0A0C3IBT6-F1
#
_cell.length_a   1.000
_cell.length_b   1.000
_cell.length_c   1.000
_cell.angle_alpha   90.00
_cell.angle_beta   90.00
_cell.angle_gamma   90.00
#
_symmetry.space_group_name_H-M   'P 1'
#
loop_
_entity.id
_entity.type
_entity.pdbx_description
1 polymer ?
#
loop_
_entity_poly.entity_id
_entity_poly.type
_entity_poly.pdbx_seq_one_letter_code
_entity_poly.pdbx_strand_id
1 'polypeptide(L)'
;MFDSFFPKPKLFFFSFTFWSVICVLGWYTLIQDLGPSLSLADWFGLHYPSALAADANPDLVAQFQSAQESATNAWLYQYMAVCYALFIGTWLKVGGQKWAKWSVAGSGLIVFVTWFQVEVSVALNEWYGDFYNLIQKALSAPNSITMTEFYSELSTVMIILMVAITVAVCNSFFVSHYVFRWRTAMTDYYTSKWEYVRHVEGASQRIQEDTMRFASIMEDLGISFLNSIMTLLAFLPILWSLSEHVKSVPILGEIPQALVFVAILWSIFGTMLLAIAGSKLPGLEFKNQKVEAAYRKELVYGEDHEDRAEPITLQALFSNVRRSYFRLYLHYVYFNIVRYGYLQVGAFVPMIALAPSIVAGAFTLGMMQRIMNAFSQVENSFQYLVNSWTTIVELLSIHKRLKGFEQVLNEAEAESLQAELQLNQAG
;
A
#
# COMPACT_ATOMS: atom_id res chain seq x y z
N MET A 1 -3.07 -22.20 -3.13
CA MET A 1 -3.86 -21.06 -2.57
C MET A 1 -4.23 -20.08 -3.66
N PHE A 2 -3.25 -19.42 -4.30
CA PHE A 2 -3.49 -18.43 -5.36
C PHE A 2 -4.11 -19.03 -6.63
N ASP A 3 -3.82 -20.30 -6.95
CA ASP A 3 -4.36 -20.98 -8.14
C ASP A 3 -5.89 -21.12 -8.12
N SER A 4 -6.53 -20.98 -6.95
CA SER A 4 -7.99 -20.99 -6.85
C SER A 4 -8.65 -19.77 -7.48
N PHE A 5 -7.94 -18.62 -7.50
CA PHE A 5 -8.50 -17.33 -7.91
C PHE A 5 -7.75 -16.68 -9.06
N PHE A 6 -6.42 -16.79 -9.14
CA PHE A 6 -5.61 -16.17 -10.18
C PHE A 6 -5.21 -17.16 -11.27
N PRO A 7 -5.15 -16.72 -12.54
CA PRO A 7 -4.81 -17.61 -13.64
C PRO A 7 -3.30 -17.80 -13.66
N LYS A 8 -2.80 -19.01 -13.40
CA LYS A 8 -1.36 -19.32 -13.41
C LYS A 8 -0.55 -18.25 -12.62
N PRO A 9 -0.79 -18.09 -11.31
CA PRO A 9 -0.39 -16.92 -10.51
C PRO A 9 1.09 -16.55 -10.66
N LYS A 10 2.00 -17.53 -10.67
CA LYS A 10 3.45 -17.27 -10.86
C LYS A 10 3.73 -16.54 -12.17
N LEU A 11 3.12 -16.97 -13.27
CA LEU A 11 3.27 -16.34 -14.58
C LEU A 11 2.54 -15.02 -14.64
N PHE A 12 1.35 -14.92 -14.05
CA PHE A 12 0.57 -13.67 -13.99
C PHE A 12 1.38 -12.55 -13.33
N PHE A 13 1.81 -12.75 -12.08
CA PHE A 13 2.55 -11.73 -11.32
C PHE A 13 3.92 -11.42 -11.93
N PHE A 14 4.66 -12.44 -12.40
CA PHE A 14 5.94 -12.22 -13.08
C PHE A 14 5.77 -11.41 -14.37
N SER A 15 4.76 -11.75 -15.18
CA SER A 15 4.46 -11.02 -16.41
C SER A 15 4.02 -9.59 -16.12
N PHE A 16 3.29 -9.34 -15.03
CA PHE A 16 2.89 -7.99 -14.60
C PHE A 16 4.10 -7.14 -14.26
N THR A 17 5.02 -7.66 -13.44
CA THR A 17 6.26 -6.96 -13.08
C THR A 17 7.11 -6.67 -14.32
N PHE A 18 7.32 -7.69 -15.16
CA PHE A 18 8.11 -7.55 -16.38
C PHE A 18 7.49 -6.58 -17.38
N TRP A 19 6.18 -6.67 -17.59
CA TRP A 19 5.42 -5.76 -18.46
C TRP A 19 5.48 -4.32 -17.94
N SER A 20 5.32 -4.11 -16.63
CA SER A 20 5.43 -2.78 -16.01
C SER A 20 6.80 -2.16 -16.26
N VAL A 21 7.89 -2.93 -16.10
CA VAL A 21 9.26 -2.47 -16.38
C VAL A 21 9.42 -2.11 -17.86
N ILE A 22 8.94 -2.95 -18.78
CA ILE A 22 8.96 -2.64 -20.22
C ILE A 22 8.19 -1.36 -20.52
N CYS A 23 7.03 -1.16 -19.93
CA CYS A 23 6.22 0.02 -20.17
C CYS A 23 6.95 1.29 -19.73
N VAL A 24 7.58 1.25 -18.56
CA VAL A 24 8.39 2.36 -18.02
C VAL A 24 9.61 2.63 -18.91
N LEU A 25 10.37 1.59 -19.28
CA LEU A 25 11.53 1.76 -20.16
C LEU A 25 11.12 2.28 -21.54
N GLY A 26 10.03 1.76 -22.11
CA GLY A 26 9.48 2.22 -23.39
C GLY A 26 9.09 3.69 -23.36
N TRP A 27 8.49 4.15 -22.25
CA TRP A 27 8.17 5.57 -22.04
C TRP A 27 9.40 6.45 -22.21
N TYR A 28 10.43 6.20 -21.39
CA TYR A 28 11.63 7.04 -21.32
C TYR A 28 12.62 6.87 -22.49
N THR A 29 12.41 5.92 -23.40
CA THR A 29 13.34 5.66 -24.50
C THR A 29 12.79 5.97 -25.89
N LEU A 30 11.51 5.67 -26.14
CA LEU A 30 10.94 5.71 -27.49
C LEU A 30 9.60 6.42 -27.57
N ILE A 31 8.77 6.31 -26.52
CA ILE A 31 7.36 6.71 -26.61
C ILE A 31 7.14 8.18 -26.25
N GLN A 32 7.95 8.74 -25.35
CA GLN A 32 7.81 10.14 -24.93
C GLN A 32 7.89 11.12 -26.11
N ASP A 33 8.83 10.91 -27.04
CA ASP A 33 9.05 11.77 -28.20
C ASP A 33 7.98 11.65 -29.29
N LEU A 34 7.15 10.60 -29.24
CA LEU A 34 6.05 10.40 -30.20
C LEU A 34 4.79 11.20 -29.84
N GLY A 35 4.73 11.78 -28.64
CA GLY A 35 3.59 12.51 -28.10
C GLY A 35 3.00 13.55 -29.06
N PRO A 36 3.80 14.45 -29.66
CA PRO A 36 3.29 15.47 -30.59
C PRO A 36 2.58 14.94 -31.83
N SER A 37 2.74 13.65 -32.16
CA SER A 37 2.17 13.04 -33.37
C SER A 37 1.02 12.06 -33.09
N LEU A 38 1.01 11.44 -31.91
CA LEU A 38 0.09 10.33 -31.57
C LEU A 38 -0.85 10.66 -30.40
N SER A 39 -0.63 11.77 -29.70
CA SER A 39 -1.48 12.19 -28.60
C SER A 39 -2.89 12.49 -29.11
N LEU A 40 -3.89 11.86 -28.49
CA LEU A 40 -5.30 12.19 -28.68
C LEU A 40 -5.74 13.37 -27.81
N ALA A 41 -4.83 13.88 -26.97
CA ALA A 41 -5.10 15.02 -26.08
C ALA A 41 -5.42 16.31 -26.86
N ASP A 42 -4.95 16.39 -28.11
CA ASP A 42 -5.29 17.46 -29.06
C ASP A 42 -6.80 17.63 -29.23
N TRP A 43 -7.57 16.53 -29.21
CA TRP A 43 -9.03 16.57 -29.32
C TRP A 43 -9.72 17.19 -28.11
N PHE A 44 -9.02 17.27 -26.98
CA PHE A 44 -9.49 17.86 -25.73
C PHE A 44 -8.85 19.23 -25.45
N GLY A 45 -8.17 19.81 -26.44
CA GLY A 45 -7.55 21.13 -26.35
C GLY A 45 -6.18 21.16 -25.67
N LEU A 46 -5.65 20.01 -25.24
CA LEU A 46 -4.32 19.86 -24.64
C LEU A 46 -3.30 19.57 -25.75
N HIS A 47 -2.86 20.63 -26.42
CA HIS A 47 -1.94 20.54 -27.54
C HIS A 47 -0.49 20.79 -27.09
N TYR A 48 0.44 20.16 -27.79
CA TYR A 48 1.85 20.49 -27.64
C TYR A 48 2.10 21.93 -28.14
N PRO A 49 2.66 22.82 -27.30
CA PRO A 49 2.88 24.20 -27.68
C PRO A 49 3.91 24.32 -28.80
N SER A 50 3.73 25.31 -29.69
CA SER A 50 4.70 25.62 -30.75
C SER A 50 6.00 26.15 -30.16
N ALA A 51 7.14 25.86 -30.82
CA ALA A 51 8.46 26.29 -30.38
C ALA A 51 8.52 27.80 -30.07
N LEU A 52 9.13 28.14 -28.93
CA LEU A 52 9.28 29.51 -28.47
C LEU A 52 10.25 30.31 -29.37
N ALA A 53 9.99 31.61 -29.53
CA ALA A 53 10.97 32.53 -30.10
C ALA A 53 12.18 32.68 -29.15
N ALA A 54 13.37 32.91 -29.71
CA ALA A 54 14.64 32.93 -28.96
C ALA A 54 14.73 34.04 -27.88
N ASP A 55 13.83 35.02 -27.93
CA ASP A 55 13.77 36.22 -27.07
C ASP A 55 12.48 36.29 -26.22
N ALA A 56 11.79 35.16 -26.03
CA ALA A 56 10.54 35.14 -25.27
C ALA A 56 10.72 35.56 -23.79
N ASN A 57 9.79 36.38 -23.30
CA ASN A 57 9.72 36.79 -21.89
C ASN A 57 9.61 35.54 -20.97
N PRO A 58 10.29 35.50 -19.81
CA PRO A 58 10.08 34.52 -18.74
C PRO A 58 8.65 34.02 -18.53
N ASP A 59 7.64 34.89 -18.62
CA ASP A 59 6.23 34.49 -18.45
C ASP A 59 5.76 33.54 -19.55
N LEU A 60 6.17 33.79 -20.80
CA LEU A 60 5.86 32.92 -21.95
C LEU A 60 6.61 31.60 -21.87
N VAL A 61 7.84 31.61 -21.32
CA VAL A 61 8.61 30.40 -21.05
C VAL A 61 7.89 29.51 -20.03
N ALA A 62 7.39 30.10 -18.94
CA ALA A 62 6.64 29.38 -17.91
C ALA A 62 5.32 28.79 -18.45
N GLN A 63 4.56 29.57 -19.25
CA GLN A 63 3.34 29.09 -19.90
C GLN A 63 3.62 27.94 -20.88
N PHE A 64 4.69 28.05 -21.66
CA PHE A 64 5.11 26.99 -22.57
C PHE A 64 5.47 25.70 -21.81
N GLN A 65 6.24 25.82 -20.72
CA GLN A 65 6.62 24.67 -19.89
C GLN A 65 5.38 23.98 -19.28
N SER A 66 4.45 24.76 -18.72
CA SER A 66 3.21 24.23 -18.15
C SER A 66 2.32 23.54 -19.19
N ALA A 67 2.19 24.12 -20.39
CA ALA A 67 1.44 23.53 -21.49
C ALA A 67 2.11 22.24 -22.01
N GLN A 68 3.44 22.26 -22.16
CA GLN A 68 4.24 21.09 -22.56
C GLN A 68 4.11 19.96 -21.55
N GLU A 69 4.17 20.25 -20.26
CA GLU A 69 4.02 19.28 -19.17
C GLU A 69 2.61 18.68 -19.17
N SER A 70 1.58 19.52 -19.28
CA SER A 70 0.18 19.06 -19.35
C SER A 70 -0.07 18.14 -20.56
N ALA A 71 0.43 18.51 -21.74
CA ALA A 71 0.33 17.68 -22.94
C ALA A 71 1.09 16.36 -22.80
N THR A 72 2.28 16.40 -22.19
CA THR A 72 3.10 15.20 -21.93
C THR A 72 2.44 14.27 -20.92
N ASN A 73 1.82 14.79 -19.87
CA ASN A 73 1.08 14.02 -18.88
C ASN A 73 -0.15 13.36 -19.49
N ALA A 74 -0.91 14.09 -20.32
CA ALA A 74 -2.03 13.53 -21.06
C ALA A 74 -1.59 12.38 -21.98
N TRP A 75 -0.46 12.55 -22.69
CA TRP A 75 0.13 11.49 -23.51
C TRP A 75 0.58 10.27 -22.67
N LEU A 76 1.19 10.51 -21.51
CA LEU A 76 1.58 9.46 -20.57
C LEU A 76 0.37 8.63 -20.14
N TYR A 77 -0.73 9.28 -19.78
CA TYR A 77 -1.95 8.61 -19.35
C TYR A 77 -2.60 7.81 -20.48
N GLN A 78 -2.59 8.33 -21.71
CA GLN A 78 -3.06 7.57 -22.87
C GLN A 78 -2.20 6.32 -23.10
N TYR A 79 -0.88 6.47 -23.09
CA TYR A 79 0.05 5.35 -23.25
C TYR A 79 -0.14 4.30 -22.14
N MET A 80 -0.21 4.74 -20.88
CA MET A 80 -0.48 3.86 -19.74
C MET A 80 -1.81 3.14 -19.88
N ALA A 81 -2.89 3.83 -20.27
CA ALA A 81 -4.20 3.23 -20.48
C ALA A 81 -4.17 2.12 -21.54
N VAL A 82 -3.45 2.33 -22.65
CA VAL A 82 -3.27 1.31 -23.69
C VAL A 82 -2.47 0.13 -23.16
N CYS A 83 -1.32 0.36 -22.52
CA CYS A 83 -0.52 -0.72 -21.91
C CYS A 83 -1.32 -1.53 -20.89
N TYR A 84 -2.17 -0.85 -20.14
CA TYR A 84 -3.05 -1.46 -19.14
C TYR A 84 -4.12 -2.34 -19.78
N ALA A 85 -4.81 -1.80 -20.79
CA ALA A 85 -5.84 -2.51 -21.53
C ALA A 85 -5.28 -3.74 -22.27
N LEU A 86 -4.08 -3.63 -22.83
CA LEU A 86 -3.39 -4.74 -23.49
C LEU A 86 -3.06 -5.87 -22.50
N PHE A 87 -2.53 -5.52 -21.33
CA PHE A 87 -2.19 -6.51 -20.30
C PHE A 87 -3.44 -7.24 -19.79
N ILE A 88 -4.46 -6.48 -19.38
CA ILE A 88 -5.73 -7.03 -18.89
C ILE A 88 -6.42 -7.86 -19.99
N GLY A 89 -6.51 -7.33 -21.21
CA GLY A 89 -7.15 -8.00 -22.34
C GLY A 89 -6.47 -9.33 -22.71
N THR A 90 -5.14 -9.37 -22.64
CA THR A 90 -4.37 -10.60 -22.89
C THR A 90 -4.66 -11.66 -21.82
N TRP A 91 -4.62 -11.29 -20.54
CA TRP A 91 -4.86 -12.22 -19.44
C TRP A 91 -6.32 -12.65 -19.29
N LEU A 92 -7.29 -11.80 -19.68
CA LEU A 92 -8.68 -12.21 -19.77
C LEU A 92 -8.91 -13.29 -20.85
N LYS A 93 -8.16 -13.26 -21.96
CA LYS A 93 -8.23 -14.28 -23.00
C LYS A 93 -7.47 -15.55 -22.63
N VAL A 94 -6.26 -15.42 -22.07
CA VAL A 94 -5.38 -16.55 -21.74
C VAL A 94 -5.78 -17.25 -20.44
N GLY A 95 -6.42 -16.53 -19.51
CA GLY A 95 -6.63 -16.99 -18.14
C GLY A 95 -7.52 -18.22 -17.98
N GLY A 96 -8.47 -18.46 -18.89
CA GLY A 96 -9.26 -19.70 -18.99
C GLY A 96 -10.06 -20.12 -17.74
N GLN A 97 -10.09 -19.31 -16.69
CA GLN A 97 -10.60 -19.66 -15.38
C GLN A 97 -11.92 -18.95 -15.05
N LYS A 98 -12.76 -19.59 -14.22
CA LYS A 98 -14.07 -19.06 -13.77
C LYS A 98 -13.98 -17.64 -13.21
N TRP A 99 -12.88 -17.33 -12.51
CA TRP A 99 -12.69 -16.07 -11.79
C TRP A 99 -11.88 -15.01 -12.55
N ALA A 100 -11.51 -15.23 -13.82
CA ALA A 100 -10.59 -14.36 -14.58
C ALA A 100 -11.03 -12.89 -14.61
N LYS A 101 -12.33 -12.62 -14.74
CA LYS A 101 -12.87 -11.25 -14.73
C LYS A 101 -12.58 -10.53 -13.42
N TRP A 102 -12.76 -11.21 -12.29
CA TRP A 102 -12.49 -10.63 -10.97
C TRP A 102 -10.99 -10.56 -10.68
N SER A 103 -10.26 -11.64 -10.92
CA SER A 103 -8.84 -11.70 -10.60
C SER A 103 -7.94 -10.85 -11.50
N VAL A 104 -8.32 -10.62 -12.76
CA VAL A 104 -7.51 -9.83 -13.70
C VAL A 104 -8.05 -8.41 -13.80
N ALA A 105 -9.30 -8.24 -14.23
CA ALA A 105 -9.87 -6.90 -14.40
C ALA A 105 -10.19 -6.24 -13.05
N GLY A 106 -10.55 -7.01 -12.02
CA GLY A 106 -10.77 -6.46 -10.68
C GLY A 106 -9.48 -6.03 -9.98
N SER A 107 -8.40 -6.83 -10.03
CA SER A 107 -7.08 -6.36 -9.59
C SER A 107 -6.62 -5.17 -10.42
N GLY A 108 -6.96 -5.14 -11.70
CA GLY A 108 -6.71 -4.00 -12.57
C GLY A 108 -7.40 -2.72 -12.08
N LEU A 109 -8.70 -2.81 -11.81
CA LEU A 109 -9.46 -1.67 -11.28
C LEU A 109 -8.88 -1.18 -9.95
N ILE A 110 -8.51 -2.09 -9.04
CA ILE A 110 -7.91 -1.75 -7.75
C ILE A 110 -6.61 -0.96 -7.94
N VAL A 111 -5.68 -1.47 -8.76
CA VAL A 111 -4.40 -0.80 -9.05
C VAL A 111 -4.62 0.58 -9.68
N PHE A 112 -5.58 0.71 -10.59
CA PHE A 112 -5.95 2.00 -11.19
C PHE A 112 -6.48 2.99 -10.14
N VAL A 113 -7.37 2.54 -9.25
CA VAL A 113 -7.91 3.40 -8.20
C VAL A 113 -6.82 3.79 -7.19
N THR A 114 -5.91 2.88 -6.84
CA THR A 114 -4.76 3.20 -5.99
C THR A 114 -3.90 4.29 -6.61
N TRP A 115 -3.60 4.19 -7.92
CA TRP A 115 -2.90 5.26 -8.64
C TRP A 115 -3.68 6.58 -8.60
N PHE A 116 -4.99 6.54 -8.88
CA PHE A 116 -5.84 7.74 -8.82
C PHE A 116 -5.81 8.42 -7.44
N GLN A 117 -5.78 7.65 -6.34
CA GLN A 117 -5.66 8.21 -4.99
C GLN A 117 -4.31 8.90 -4.73
N VAL A 118 -3.23 8.40 -5.35
CA VAL A 118 -1.93 9.07 -5.31
C VAL A 118 -1.98 10.38 -6.08
N GLU A 119 -2.60 10.42 -7.26
CA GLU A 119 -2.78 11.67 -8.03
C GLU A 119 -3.64 12.70 -7.28
N VAL A 120 -4.71 12.26 -6.61
CA VAL A 120 -5.47 13.13 -5.69
C VAL A 120 -4.56 13.71 -4.61
N SER A 121 -3.65 12.90 -4.06
CA SER A 121 -2.70 13.38 -3.06
C SER A 121 -1.71 14.40 -3.62
N VAL A 122 -1.27 14.23 -4.87
CA VAL A 122 -0.43 15.22 -5.58
C VAL A 122 -1.20 16.52 -5.81
N ALA A 123 -2.44 16.43 -6.30
CA ALA A 123 -3.30 17.60 -6.51
C ALA A 123 -3.58 18.35 -5.19
N LEU A 124 -3.82 17.64 -4.09
CA LEU A 124 -3.96 18.24 -2.76
C LEU A 124 -2.67 18.90 -2.30
N ASN A 125 -1.50 18.32 -2.59
CA ASN A 125 -0.22 18.91 -2.27
C ASN A 125 -0.02 20.25 -2.99
N GLU A 126 -0.31 20.33 -4.29
CA GLU A 126 -0.29 21.59 -5.05
C GLU A 126 -1.25 22.62 -4.46
N TRP A 127 -2.50 22.20 -4.22
CA TRP A 127 -3.52 23.05 -3.61
C TRP A 127 -3.09 23.60 -2.24
N TYR A 128 -2.45 22.80 -1.38
CA TYR A 128 -1.91 23.30 -0.11
C TYR A 128 -0.91 24.43 -0.34
N GLY A 129 -0.08 24.34 -1.38
CA GLY A 129 0.83 25.43 -1.74
C GLY A 129 0.10 26.73 -2.03
N ASP A 130 -0.87 26.69 -2.94
CA ASP A 130 -1.60 27.87 -3.38
C ASP A 130 -2.45 28.46 -2.24
N PHE A 131 -3.15 27.60 -1.51
CA PHE A 131 -3.97 28.02 -0.38
C PHE A 131 -3.12 28.69 0.71
N TYR A 132 -2.00 28.11 1.11
CA TYR A 132 -1.17 28.70 2.16
C TYR A 132 -0.38 29.94 1.69
N ASN A 133 -0.07 30.07 0.40
CA ASN A 133 0.40 31.34 -0.17
C ASN A 133 -0.68 32.42 -0.08
N LEU A 134 -1.94 32.07 -0.38
CA LEU A 134 -3.09 32.96 -0.25
C LEU A 134 -3.31 33.39 1.21
N ILE A 135 -3.21 32.45 2.17
CA ILE A 135 -3.26 32.75 3.61
C ILE A 135 -2.13 33.71 4.02
N GLN A 136 -0.89 33.44 3.58
CA GLN A 136 0.24 34.31 3.89
C GLN A 136 0.00 35.73 3.37
N LYS A 137 -0.51 35.88 2.14
CA LYS A 137 -0.87 37.17 1.56
C LYS A 137 -1.96 37.86 2.41
N ALA A 138 -3.04 37.14 2.71
CA ALA A 138 -4.17 37.63 3.51
C ALA A 138 -3.75 38.18 4.88
N LEU A 139 -2.83 37.49 5.56
CA LEU A 139 -2.34 37.86 6.88
C LEU A 139 -1.26 38.96 6.84
N SER A 140 -0.65 39.21 5.69
CA SER A 140 0.40 40.23 5.55
C SER A 140 -0.17 41.65 5.53
N ALA A 141 -1.38 41.84 4.98
CA ALA A 141 -2.06 43.14 4.96
C ALA A 141 -3.59 43.00 4.89
N PRO A 142 -4.37 43.85 5.59
CA PRO A 142 -5.83 43.86 5.48
C PRO A 142 -6.30 44.08 4.03
N ASN A 143 -7.34 43.34 3.61
CA ASN A 143 -7.93 43.42 2.25
C ASN A 143 -6.95 43.17 1.09
N SER A 144 -5.83 42.47 1.34
CA SER A 144 -4.86 42.06 0.32
C SER A 144 -5.39 40.96 -0.61
N ILE A 145 -6.46 40.28 -0.19
CA ILE A 145 -7.22 39.30 -0.96
C ILE A 145 -8.72 39.60 -0.83
N THR A 146 -9.48 39.11 -1.80
CA THR A 146 -10.93 39.17 -1.82
C THR A 146 -11.54 37.92 -1.18
N MET A 147 -12.76 38.04 -0.66
CA MET A 147 -13.52 36.88 -0.18
C MET A 147 -13.76 35.87 -1.30
N THR A 148 -13.92 36.34 -2.54
CA THR A 148 -14.09 35.49 -3.72
C THR A 148 -12.88 34.61 -3.97
N GLU A 149 -11.65 35.15 -3.91
CA GLU A 149 -10.42 34.35 -4.06
C GLU A 149 -10.32 33.28 -2.97
N PHE A 150 -10.62 33.63 -1.72
CA PHE A 150 -10.59 32.67 -0.61
C PHE A 150 -11.60 31.52 -0.77
N TYR A 151 -12.86 31.85 -1.08
CA TYR A 151 -13.89 30.83 -1.29
C TYR A 151 -13.70 30.03 -2.58
N SER A 152 -13.04 30.62 -3.59
CA SER A 152 -12.65 29.89 -4.81
C SER A 152 -11.70 28.75 -4.47
N GLU A 153 -10.65 29.01 -3.68
CA GLU A 153 -9.73 27.95 -3.24
C GLU A 153 -10.42 26.86 -2.44
N LEU A 154 -11.32 27.23 -1.52
CA LEU A 154 -12.11 26.25 -0.77
C LEU A 154 -13.05 25.43 -1.66
N SER A 155 -13.59 26.04 -2.71
CA SER A 155 -14.45 25.35 -3.67
C SER A 155 -13.64 24.35 -4.52
N THR A 156 -12.43 24.72 -4.94
CA THR A 156 -11.52 23.84 -5.67
C THR A 156 -11.22 22.57 -4.88
N VAL A 157 -10.78 22.70 -3.62
CA VAL A 157 -10.49 21.52 -2.79
C VAL A 157 -11.74 20.71 -2.48
N MET A 158 -12.90 21.34 -2.31
CA MET A 158 -14.16 20.63 -2.11
C MET A 158 -14.48 19.71 -3.29
N ILE A 159 -14.27 20.17 -4.52
CA ILE A 159 -14.48 19.34 -5.73
C ILE A 159 -13.51 18.16 -5.74
N ILE A 160 -12.22 18.40 -5.48
CA ILE A 160 -11.19 17.34 -5.42
C ILE A 160 -11.59 16.29 -4.37
N LEU A 161 -11.96 16.72 -3.16
CA LEU A 161 -12.34 15.84 -2.06
C LEU A 161 -13.63 15.07 -2.35
N MET A 162 -14.64 15.69 -2.95
CA MET A 162 -15.90 15.02 -3.28
C MET A 162 -15.69 13.89 -4.29
N VAL A 163 -14.87 14.12 -5.32
CA VAL A 163 -14.51 13.08 -6.30
C VAL A 163 -13.70 11.98 -5.60
N ALA A 164 -12.68 12.35 -4.82
CA ALA A 164 -11.84 11.41 -4.10
C ALA A 164 -12.63 10.51 -3.14
N ILE A 165 -13.53 11.09 -2.35
CA ILE A 165 -14.39 10.35 -1.41
C ILE A 165 -15.33 9.42 -2.16
N THR A 166 -15.95 9.89 -3.25
CA THR A 166 -16.86 9.06 -4.05
C THR A 166 -16.13 7.83 -4.60
N VAL A 167 -14.96 8.05 -5.21
CA VAL A 167 -14.12 6.96 -5.74
C VAL A 167 -13.66 6.03 -4.62
N ALA A 168 -13.24 6.56 -3.46
CA ALA A 168 -12.81 5.76 -2.33
C ALA A 168 -13.93 4.87 -1.76
N VAL A 169 -15.15 5.39 -1.63
CA VAL A 169 -16.32 4.63 -1.15
C VAL A 169 -16.69 3.53 -2.14
N CYS A 170 -16.75 3.85 -3.44
CA CYS A 170 -17.01 2.86 -4.48
C CYS A 170 -15.93 1.76 -4.51
N ASN A 171 -14.66 2.14 -4.34
CA ASN A 171 -13.55 1.20 -4.30
C ASN A 171 -13.60 0.32 -3.05
N SER A 172 -13.89 0.86 -1.88
CA SER A 172 -14.04 0.10 -0.63
C SER A 172 -15.15 -0.97 -0.77
N PHE A 173 -16.28 -0.60 -1.39
CA PHE A 173 -17.35 -1.55 -1.71
C PHE A 173 -16.89 -2.62 -2.72
N PHE A 174 -16.17 -2.22 -3.77
CA PHE A 174 -15.63 -3.13 -4.77
C PHE A 174 -14.60 -4.11 -4.20
N VAL A 175 -13.66 -3.63 -3.40
CA VAL A 175 -12.65 -4.42 -2.68
C VAL A 175 -13.33 -5.46 -1.77
N SER A 176 -14.36 -5.06 -1.03
CA SER A 176 -15.13 -5.99 -0.20
C SER A 176 -15.73 -7.14 -1.02
N HIS A 177 -16.26 -6.84 -2.22
CA HIS A 177 -16.75 -7.87 -3.15
C HIS A 177 -15.63 -8.73 -3.70
N TYR A 178 -14.52 -8.09 -4.11
CA TYR A 178 -13.35 -8.76 -4.65
C TYR A 178 -12.78 -9.79 -3.66
N VAL A 179 -12.56 -9.40 -2.40
CA VAL A 179 -12.11 -10.29 -1.32
C VAL A 179 -13.11 -11.42 -1.10
N PHE A 180 -14.42 -11.14 -1.09
CA PHE A 180 -15.43 -12.17 -0.94
C PHE A 180 -15.44 -13.17 -2.11
N ARG A 181 -15.21 -12.72 -3.35
CA ARG A 181 -15.06 -13.60 -4.53
C ARG A 181 -13.81 -14.46 -4.43
N TRP A 182 -12.71 -13.90 -3.97
CA TRP A 182 -11.49 -14.67 -3.73
C TRP A 182 -11.71 -15.72 -2.64
N ARG A 183 -12.33 -15.36 -1.52
CA ARG A 183 -12.75 -16.35 -0.51
C ARG A 183 -13.63 -17.44 -1.11
N THR A 184 -14.65 -17.07 -1.88
CA THR A 184 -15.55 -18.04 -2.53
C THR A 184 -14.76 -19.02 -3.39
N ALA A 185 -13.79 -18.54 -4.16
CA ALA A 185 -12.93 -19.38 -4.99
C ALA A 185 -12.08 -20.36 -4.17
N MET A 186 -11.50 -19.90 -3.05
CA MET A 186 -10.74 -20.76 -2.15
C MET A 186 -11.64 -21.79 -1.45
N THR A 187 -12.82 -21.38 -0.98
CA THR A 187 -13.79 -22.28 -0.35
C THR A 187 -14.26 -23.34 -1.34
N ASP A 188 -14.70 -22.96 -2.55
CA ASP A 188 -15.11 -23.88 -3.61
C ASP A 188 -14.01 -24.92 -3.89
N TYR A 189 -12.75 -24.47 -4.01
CA TYR A 189 -11.59 -25.34 -4.26
C TYR A 189 -11.38 -26.36 -3.14
N TYR A 190 -11.23 -25.91 -1.88
CA TYR A 190 -10.94 -26.82 -0.78
C TYR A 190 -12.11 -27.74 -0.44
N THR A 191 -13.36 -27.27 -0.57
CA THR A 191 -14.54 -28.10 -0.35
C THR A 191 -14.69 -29.17 -1.45
N SER A 192 -14.27 -28.90 -2.69
CA SER A 192 -14.25 -29.93 -3.76
C SER A 192 -13.28 -31.09 -3.45
N LYS A 193 -12.32 -30.86 -2.54
CA LYS A 193 -11.31 -31.83 -2.10
C LYS A 193 -11.56 -32.33 -0.68
N TRP A 194 -12.77 -32.12 -0.17
CA TRP A 194 -13.12 -32.39 1.23
C TRP A 194 -12.77 -33.81 1.68
N GLU A 195 -12.97 -34.82 0.83
CA GLU A 195 -12.69 -36.23 1.16
C GLU A 195 -11.23 -36.47 1.56
N TYR A 196 -10.29 -35.78 0.93
CA TYR A 196 -8.85 -35.89 1.23
C TYR A 196 -8.45 -35.10 2.48
N VAL A 197 -9.12 -33.99 2.75
CA VAL A 197 -8.67 -33.02 3.77
C VAL A 197 -9.47 -33.04 5.06
N ARG A 198 -10.62 -33.72 5.11
CA ARG A 198 -11.50 -33.82 6.29
C ARG A 198 -10.83 -34.44 7.52
N HIS A 199 -9.77 -35.22 7.31
CA HIS A 199 -9.00 -35.87 8.37
C HIS A 199 -7.94 -34.95 9.00
N VAL A 200 -7.70 -33.77 8.41
CA VAL A 200 -6.78 -32.79 8.97
C VAL A 200 -7.44 -32.08 10.14
N GLU A 201 -6.71 -31.99 11.26
CA GLU A 201 -7.19 -31.28 12.45
C GLU A 201 -7.54 -29.82 12.11
N GLY A 202 -8.79 -29.44 12.43
CA GLY A 202 -9.34 -28.12 12.17
C GLY A 202 -9.64 -27.84 10.69
N ALA A 203 -9.81 -28.85 9.82
CA ALA A 203 -10.08 -28.66 8.39
C ALA A 203 -11.25 -27.69 8.11
N SER A 204 -12.36 -27.81 8.83
CA SER A 204 -13.52 -26.89 8.70
C SER A 204 -13.14 -25.45 9.06
N GLN A 205 -12.40 -25.25 10.16
CA GLN A 205 -11.92 -23.93 10.57
C GLN A 205 -10.96 -23.33 9.54
N ARG A 206 -10.05 -24.13 8.97
CA ARG A 206 -9.12 -23.65 7.92
C ARG A 206 -9.89 -23.19 6.69
N ILE A 207 -10.88 -23.96 6.23
CA ILE A 207 -11.68 -23.58 5.06
C ILE A 207 -12.53 -22.33 5.36
N GLN A 208 -13.08 -22.19 6.56
CA GLN A 208 -13.95 -21.07 6.92
C GLN A 208 -13.19 -19.77 7.23
N GLU A 209 -12.20 -19.85 8.12
CA GLU A 209 -11.54 -18.70 8.74
C GLU A 209 -10.23 -18.35 8.03
N ASP A 210 -9.35 -19.33 7.81
CA ASP A 210 -8.03 -19.06 7.22
C ASP A 210 -8.14 -18.59 5.77
N THR A 211 -9.10 -19.09 4.97
CA THR A 211 -9.30 -18.62 3.59
C THR A 211 -9.77 -17.17 3.54
N MET A 212 -10.69 -16.76 4.42
CA MET A 212 -11.18 -15.39 4.53
C MET A 212 -10.03 -14.46 4.92
N ARG A 213 -9.35 -14.78 6.03
CA ARG A 213 -8.25 -13.95 6.52
C ARG A 213 -7.10 -13.87 5.51
N PHE A 214 -6.77 -14.97 4.83
CA PHE A 214 -5.76 -14.97 3.78
C PHE A 214 -6.12 -14.02 2.65
N ALA A 215 -7.35 -14.10 2.12
CA ALA A 215 -7.79 -13.24 1.02
C ALA A 215 -7.79 -11.75 1.41
N SER A 216 -8.32 -11.41 2.60
CA SER A 216 -8.32 -10.04 3.13
C SER A 216 -6.90 -9.50 3.31
N ILE A 217 -6.06 -10.23 4.07
CA ILE A 217 -4.72 -9.75 4.42
C ILE A 217 -3.83 -9.63 3.19
N MET A 218 -3.90 -10.59 2.25
CA MET A 218 -3.13 -10.51 1.00
C MET A 218 -3.52 -9.31 0.16
N GLU A 219 -4.80 -8.98 0.13
CA GLU A 219 -5.32 -7.85 -0.61
C GLU A 219 -4.92 -6.52 0.05
N ASP A 220 -5.12 -6.39 1.36
CA ASP A 220 -4.73 -5.21 2.14
C ASP A 220 -3.22 -4.91 2.02
N LEU A 221 -2.38 -5.94 2.22
CA LEU A 221 -0.93 -5.81 2.08
C LEU A 221 -0.53 -5.48 0.63
N GLY A 222 -1.19 -6.09 -0.35
CA GLY A 222 -0.95 -5.84 -1.76
C GLY A 222 -1.24 -4.40 -2.16
N ILE A 223 -2.41 -3.88 -1.79
CA ILE A 223 -2.80 -2.48 -2.04
C ILE A 223 -1.86 -1.53 -1.30
N SER A 224 -1.61 -1.76 -0.01
CA SER A 224 -0.77 -0.86 0.79
C SER A 224 0.67 -0.80 0.27
N PHE A 225 1.21 -1.93 -0.19
CA PHE A 225 2.52 -1.98 -0.83
C PHE A 225 2.56 -1.21 -2.15
N LEU A 226 1.57 -1.43 -3.03
CA LEU A 226 1.46 -0.73 -4.30
C LEU A 226 1.30 0.78 -4.09
N ASN A 227 0.44 1.18 -3.15
CA ASN A 227 0.26 2.58 -2.77
C ASN A 227 1.57 3.22 -2.30
N SER A 228 2.35 2.52 -1.47
CA SER A 228 3.65 3.02 -0.98
C SER A 228 4.65 3.21 -2.13
N ILE A 229 4.71 2.28 -3.09
CA ILE A 229 5.58 2.44 -4.28
C ILE A 229 5.11 3.60 -5.15
N MET A 230 3.82 3.67 -5.48
CA MET A 230 3.27 4.73 -6.32
C MET A 230 3.44 6.11 -5.68
N THR A 231 3.22 6.20 -4.37
CA THR A 231 3.44 7.42 -3.59
C THR A 231 4.92 7.83 -3.63
N LEU A 232 5.87 6.90 -3.50
CA LEU A 232 7.30 7.21 -3.67
C LEU A 232 7.61 7.71 -5.07
N LEU A 233 7.08 7.05 -6.10
CA LEU A 233 7.30 7.47 -7.49
C LEU A 233 6.74 8.86 -7.79
N ALA A 234 5.62 9.24 -7.17
CA ALA A 234 5.03 10.57 -7.32
C ALA A 234 5.71 11.64 -6.46
N PHE A 235 5.95 11.36 -5.18
CA PHE A 235 6.40 12.37 -4.22
C PHE A 235 7.92 12.49 -4.09
N LEU A 236 8.72 11.49 -4.48
CA LEU A 236 10.18 11.65 -4.49
C LEU A 236 10.63 12.72 -5.48
N PRO A 237 10.17 12.76 -6.76
CA PRO A 237 10.53 13.83 -7.68
C PRO A 237 10.04 15.21 -7.21
N ILE A 238 8.82 15.28 -6.67
CA ILE A 238 8.25 16.51 -6.10
C ILE A 238 9.14 17.01 -4.95
N LEU A 239 9.48 16.15 -4.00
CA LEU A 239 10.34 16.51 -2.87
C LEU A 239 11.74 16.89 -3.33
N TRP A 240 12.29 16.19 -4.33
CA TRP A 240 13.59 16.49 -4.94
C TRP A 240 13.62 17.90 -5.51
N SER A 241 12.63 18.26 -6.34
CA SER A 241 12.52 19.58 -6.96
C SER A 241 12.31 20.68 -5.90
N LEU A 242 11.39 20.48 -4.95
CA LEU A 242 11.15 21.46 -3.89
C LEU A 242 12.39 21.64 -3.01
N SER A 243 13.20 20.60 -2.80
CA SER A 243 14.41 20.67 -1.99
C SER A 243 15.51 21.53 -2.59
N GLU A 244 15.45 21.90 -3.87
CA GLU A 244 16.42 22.82 -4.50
C GLU A 244 16.40 24.22 -3.84
N HIS A 245 15.25 24.59 -3.28
CA HIS A 245 15.06 25.87 -2.58
C HIS A 245 15.64 25.86 -1.15
N VAL A 246 16.11 24.70 -0.68
CA VAL A 246 16.69 24.49 0.65
C VAL A 246 18.20 24.34 0.53
N LYS A 247 18.92 25.45 0.69
CA LYS A 247 20.37 25.50 0.45
C LYS A 247 21.20 24.81 1.53
N SER A 248 20.71 24.77 2.76
CA SER A 248 21.39 24.12 3.87
C SER A 248 20.40 23.53 4.86
N VAL A 249 20.80 22.40 5.46
CA VAL A 249 20.08 21.78 6.57
C VAL A 249 21.01 21.66 7.78
N PRO A 250 20.48 21.70 9.02
CA PRO A 250 21.29 21.45 10.21
C PRO A 250 21.99 20.09 10.11
N ILE A 251 23.24 20.02 10.56
CA ILE A 251 24.08 18.81 10.60
C ILE A 251 24.67 18.38 9.25
N LEU A 252 23.87 18.27 8.17
CA LEU A 252 24.39 17.82 6.88
C LEU A 252 25.05 18.94 6.06
N GLY A 253 24.76 20.22 6.36
CA GLY A 253 25.35 21.36 5.66
C GLY A 253 24.70 21.63 4.30
N GLU A 254 25.48 22.11 3.34
CA GLU A 254 25.05 22.43 1.97
C GLU A 254 25.08 21.19 1.08
N ILE A 255 24.07 20.34 1.20
CA ILE A 255 23.89 19.17 0.34
C ILE A 255 22.74 19.44 -0.64
N PRO A 256 22.97 19.30 -1.96
CA PRO A 256 21.89 19.33 -2.94
C PRO A 256 20.79 18.32 -2.58
N GLN A 257 19.55 18.76 -2.61
CA GLN A 257 18.37 17.93 -2.34
C GLN A 257 18.38 17.21 -0.98
N ALA A 258 18.95 17.88 0.04
CA ALA A 258 19.13 17.35 1.39
C ALA A 258 17.87 16.71 2.00
N LEU A 259 16.66 17.22 1.70
CA LEU A 259 15.43 16.73 2.29
C LEU A 259 15.12 15.26 1.95
N VAL A 260 15.49 14.81 0.74
CA VAL A 260 15.31 13.41 0.33
C VAL A 260 16.19 12.49 1.18
N PHE A 261 17.44 12.90 1.42
CA PHE A 261 18.36 12.17 2.28
C PHE A 261 17.90 12.16 3.74
N VAL A 262 17.37 13.28 4.25
CA VAL A 262 16.80 13.35 5.59
C VAL A 262 15.62 12.38 5.72
N ALA A 263 14.71 12.34 4.75
CA ALA A 263 13.57 11.41 4.75
C ALA A 263 14.01 9.94 4.77
N ILE A 264 14.99 9.59 3.92
CA ILE A 264 15.54 8.23 3.84
C ILE A 264 16.22 7.84 5.15
N LEU A 265 17.14 8.68 5.66
CA LEU A 265 17.89 8.40 6.89
C LEU A 265 16.95 8.25 8.09
N TRP A 266 15.96 9.13 8.20
CA TRP A 266 14.97 9.07 9.27
C TRP A 266 14.09 7.82 9.18
N SER A 267 13.69 7.42 7.98
CA SER A 267 12.90 6.20 7.76
C SER A 267 13.68 4.92 8.07
N ILE A 268 14.96 4.87 7.68
CA ILE A 268 15.87 3.76 8.03
C ILE A 268 16.06 3.69 9.54
N PHE A 269 16.35 4.84 10.17
CA PHE A 269 16.52 4.93 11.62
C PHE A 269 15.28 4.43 12.37
N GLY A 270 14.10 4.91 11.99
CA GLY A 270 12.83 4.47 12.59
C GLY A 270 12.57 2.98 12.43
N THR A 271 12.82 2.45 11.23
CA THR A 271 12.69 1.03 10.94
C THR A 271 13.59 0.19 11.83
N MET A 272 14.86 0.56 11.95
CA MET A 272 15.81 -0.13 12.82
C MET A 272 15.40 -0.01 14.29
N LEU A 273 15.03 1.18 14.74
CA LEU A 273 14.61 1.46 16.11
C LEU A 273 13.40 0.60 16.50
N LEU A 274 12.38 0.53 15.65
CA LEU A 274 11.16 -0.25 15.88
C LEU A 274 11.39 -1.75 15.78
N ALA A 275 12.24 -2.21 14.86
CA ALA A 275 12.62 -3.61 14.76
C ALA A 275 13.36 -4.07 16.03
N ILE A 276 14.28 -3.26 16.54
CA ILE A 276 15.03 -3.56 17.77
C ILE A 276 14.08 -3.57 18.98
N ALA A 277 13.23 -2.55 19.13
CA ALA A 277 12.27 -2.45 20.23
C ALA A 277 11.24 -3.60 20.21
N GLY A 278 10.77 -4.00 19.03
CA GLY A 278 9.76 -5.03 18.81
C GLY A 278 10.28 -6.47 18.79
N SER A 279 11.60 -6.68 18.74
CA SER A 279 12.23 -7.99 18.53
C SER A 279 11.77 -9.11 19.48
N LYS A 280 11.39 -8.78 20.72
CA LYS A 280 10.93 -9.74 21.74
C LYS A 280 9.43 -10.05 21.67
N LEU A 281 8.62 -9.20 21.03
CA LEU A 281 7.16 -9.32 21.02
C LEU A 281 6.67 -10.64 20.38
N PRO A 282 7.16 -11.08 19.20
CA PRO A 282 6.70 -12.33 18.60
C PRO A 282 6.92 -13.56 19.49
N GLY A 283 8.03 -13.59 20.21
CA GLY A 283 8.34 -14.68 21.15
C GLY A 283 7.44 -14.68 22.40
N LEU A 284 6.95 -13.51 22.83
CA LEU A 284 6.00 -13.38 23.93
C LEU A 284 4.58 -13.73 23.48
N GLU A 285 4.16 -13.31 22.29
CA GLU A 285 2.88 -13.69 21.69
C GLU A 285 2.76 -15.22 21.55
N PHE A 286 3.82 -15.89 21.08
CA PHE A 286 3.86 -17.35 21.02
C PHE A 286 3.75 -18.01 22.40
N LYS A 287 4.33 -17.41 23.45
CA LYS A 287 4.17 -17.90 24.83
C LYS A 287 2.74 -17.73 25.33
N ASN A 288 2.09 -16.60 25.02
CA ASN A 288 0.69 -16.36 25.35
C ASN A 288 -0.22 -17.39 24.69
N GLN A 289 -0.04 -17.64 23.38
CA GLN A 289 -0.79 -18.67 22.66
C GLN A 289 -0.66 -20.07 23.31
N LYS A 290 0.52 -20.44 23.80
CA LYS A 290 0.73 -21.72 24.49
C LYS A 290 -0.02 -21.83 25.82
N VAL A 291 0.06 -20.80 26.67
CA VAL A 291 -0.63 -20.84 27.98
C VAL A 291 -2.15 -20.79 27.80
N GLU A 292 -2.63 -20.09 26.78
CA GLU A 292 -4.05 -20.01 26.45
C GLU A 292 -4.58 -21.31 25.85
N ALA A 293 -3.79 -21.97 24.99
CA ALA A 293 -4.12 -23.30 24.49
C ALA A 293 -4.19 -24.35 25.62
N ALA A 294 -3.29 -24.27 26.61
CA ALA A 294 -3.32 -25.16 27.77
C ALA A 294 -4.59 -24.95 28.63
N TYR A 295 -4.96 -23.69 28.86
CA TYR A 295 -6.21 -23.35 29.55
C TYR A 295 -7.45 -23.83 28.78
N ARG A 296 -7.52 -23.56 27.47
CA ARG A 296 -8.62 -24.02 26.60
C ARG A 296 -8.75 -25.54 26.60
N LYS A 297 -7.62 -26.25 26.56
CA LYS A 297 -7.60 -27.72 26.57
C LYS A 297 -8.22 -28.30 27.83
N GLU A 298 -7.95 -27.70 29.00
CA GLU A 298 -8.53 -28.17 30.26
C GLU A 298 -10.05 -27.92 30.33
N LEU A 299 -10.53 -26.80 29.79
CA LEU A 299 -11.96 -26.52 29.70
C LEU A 299 -12.69 -27.55 28.82
N VAL A 300 -12.13 -27.88 27.64
CA VAL A 300 -12.70 -28.92 26.75
C VAL A 300 -12.77 -30.27 27.46
N TYR A 301 -11.74 -30.65 28.24
CA TYR A 301 -11.82 -31.88 29.02
C TYR A 301 -12.91 -31.86 30.09
N GLY A 302 -13.20 -30.70 30.68
CA GLY A 302 -14.32 -30.53 31.60
C GLY A 302 -15.70 -30.57 30.95
N GLU A 303 -15.80 -30.33 29.64
CA GLU A 303 -17.05 -30.55 28.89
C GLU A 303 -17.32 -32.06 28.73
N ASP A 304 -16.27 -32.85 28.47
CA ASP A 304 -16.38 -34.28 28.21
C ASP A 304 -16.38 -35.15 29.48
N HIS A 305 -15.81 -34.67 30.59
CA HIS A 305 -15.60 -35.46 31.81
C HIS A 305 -15.90 -34.64 33.09
N GLU A 306 -16.78 -35.15 33.95
CA GLU A 306 -17.20 -34.47 35.19
C GLU A 306 -16.09 -34.32 36.25
N ASP A 307 -15.02 -35.12 36.17
CA ASP A 307 -13.86 -35.09 37.07
C ASP A 307 -12.74 -34.14 36.60
N ARG A 308 -12.98 -33.39 35.53
CA ARG A 308 -12.00 -32.44 34.94
C ARG A 308 -12.43 -31.00 35.11
N ALA A 309 -11.55 -30.08 34.72
CA ALA A 309 -11.77 -28.64 34.87
C ALA A 309 -12.06 -28.22 36.32
N GLU A 310 -11.41 -28.88 37.28
CA GLU A 310 -11.54 -28.53 38.69
C GLU A 310 -11.17 -27.06 38.95
N PRO A 311 -11.87 -26.36 39.86
CA PRO A 311 -11.65 -24.94 40.11
C PRO A 311 -10.18 -24.58 40.42
N ILE A 312 -9.45 -25.43 41.14
CA ILE A 312 -8.04 -25.20 41.49
C ILE A 312 -7.14 -25.26 40.25
N THR A 313 -7.35 -26.27 39.40
CA THR A 313 -6.57 -26.46 38.15
C THR A 313 -6.83 -25.31 37.17
N LEU A 314 -8.09 -24.91 37.00
CA LEU A 314 -8.45 -23.76 36.16
C LEU A 314 -7.86 -22.46 36.69
N GLN A 315 -7.91 -22.22 38.00
CA GLN A 315 -7.30 -21.03 38.61
C GLN A 315 -5.78 -20.99 38.38
N ALA A 316 -5.09 -22.12 38.49
CA ALA A 316 -3.66 -22.21 38.24
C ALA A 316 -3.30 -21.91 36.77
N LEU A 317 -4.03 -22.53 35.82
CA LEU A 317 -3.85 -22.30 34.39
C LEU A 317 -4.14 -20.84 34.02
N PHE A 318 -5.25 -20.29 34.50
CA PHE A 318 -5.60 -18.89 34.25
C PHE A 318 -4.61 -17.92 34.91
N SER A 319 -4.03 -18.28 36.06
CA SER A 319 -2.95 -17.49 36.66
C SER A 319 -1.71 -17.43 35.76
N ASN A 320 -1.37 -18.52 35.07
CA ASN A 320 -0.30 -18.52 34.07
C ASN A 320 -0.62 -17.66 32.85
N VAL A 321 -1.87 -17.70 32.37
CA VAL A 321 -2.37 -16.80 31.32
C VAL A 321 -2.16 -15.34 31.75
N ARG A 322 -2.68 -14.94 32.91
CA ARG A 322 -2.51 -13.57 33.44
C ARG A 322 -1.05 -13.15 33.49
N ARG A 323 -0.17 -13.97 34.08
CA ARG A 323 1.27 -13.66 34.20
C ARG A 323 1.94 -13.47 32.83
N SER A 324 1.58 -14.29 31.85
CA SER A 324 2.13 -14.18 30.50
C SER A 324 1.64 -12.90 29.80
N TYR A 325 0.35 -12.59 29.91
CA TYR A 325 -0.23 -11.36 29.38
C TYR A 325 0.34 -10.09 30.02
N PHE A 326 0.49 -10.03 31.35
CA PHE A 326 1.12 -8.87 32.00
C PHE A 326 2.57 -8.65 31.53
N ARG A 327 3.32 -9.73 31.30
CA ARG A 327 4.68 -9.63 30.73
C ARG A 327 4.63 -9.07 29.31
N LEU A 328 3.71 -9.53 28.48
CA LEU A 328 3.49 -9.00 27.13
C LEU A 328 3.12 -7.51 27.16
N TYR A 329 2.17 -7.12 28.02
CA TYR A 329 1.73 -5.72 28.17
C TYR A 329 2.88 -4.79 28.57
N LEU A 330 3.72 -5.20 29.53
CA LEU A 330 4.91 -4.42 29.91
C LEU A 330 5.88 -4.23 28.74
N HIS A 331 5.97 -5.20 27.82
CA HIS A 331 6.79 -5.04 26.62
C HIS A 331 6.15 -4.09 25.60
N TYR A 332 4.82 -4.14 25.45
CA TYR A 332 4.10 -3.16 24.65
C TYR A 332 4.21 -1.74 25.20
N VAL A 333 4.32 -1.53 26.51
CA VAL A 333 4.49 -0.18 27.10
C VAL A 333 5.74 0.49 26.53
N TYR A 334 6.92 -0.12 26.66
CA TYR A 334 8.15 0.51 26.15
C TYR A 334 8.15 0.56 24.62
N PHE A 335 7.64 -0.48 23.93
CA PHE A 335 7.52 -0.49 22.48
C PHE A 335 6.66 0.67 21.98
N ASN A 336 5.51 0.92 22.63
CA ASN A 336 4.61 2.00 22.28
C ASN A 336 5.19 3.37 22.62
N ILE A 337 5.96 3.51 23.71
CA ILE A 337 6.70 4.75 24.00
C ILE A 337 7.68 5.05 22.87
N VAL A 338 8.46 4.06 22.43
CA VAL A 338 9.39 4.21 21.31
C VAL A 338 8.65 4.52 20.00
N ARG A 339 7.57 3.78 19.71
CA ARG A 339 6.76 3.96 18.50
C ARG A 339 6.10 5.32 18.42
N TYR A 340 5.37 5.72 19.46
CA TYR A 340 4.71 7.03 19.47
C TYR A 340 5.73 8.15 19.56
N GLY A 341 6.82 7.98 20.32
CA GLY A 341 7.92 8.95 20.35
C GLY A 341 8.53 9.17 18.98
N TYR A 342 8.83 8.09 18.25
CA TYR A 342 9.34 8.15 16.89
C TYR A 342 8.39 8.90 15.94
N LEU A 343 7.10 8.51 15.91
CA LEU A 343 6.12 9.15 15.02
C LEU A 343 5.92 10.63 15.33
N GLN A 344 5.88 11.01 16.62
CA GLN A 344 5.70 12.39 17.02
C GLN A 344 6.93 13.25 16.74
N VAL A 345 8.14 12.72 16.98
CA VAL A 345 9.38 13.43 16.60
C VAL A 345 9.48 13.56 15.09
N GLY A 346 9.10 12.52 14.34
CA GLY A 346 9.10 12.49 12.87
C GLY A 346 8.34 13.67 12.26
N ALA A 347 7.18 14.02 12.82
CA ALA A 347 6.39 15.18 12.38
C ALA A 347 7.16 16.52 12.43
N PHE A 348 8.18 16.64 13.28
CA PHE A 348 9.01 17.84 13.40
C PHE A 348 10.34 17.76 12.64
N VAL A 349 10.78 16.57 12.20
CA VAL A 349 12.02 16.38 11.44
C VAL A 349 12.13 17.30 10.21
N PRO A 350 11.12 17.39 9.33
CA PRO A 350 11.22 18.30 8.19
C PRO A 350 11.28 19.77 8.63
N MET A 351 10.57 20.15 9.69
CA MET A 351 10.62 21.52 10.22
C MET A 351 12.01 21.87 10.79
N ILE A 352 12.66 20.92 11.47
CA ILE A 352 14.04 21.07 11.95
C ILE A 352 15.00 21.19 10.76
N ALA A 353 14.84 20.33 9.75
CA ALA A 353 15.67 20.36 8.54
C ALA A 353 15.55 21.70 7.80
N LEU A 354 14.33 22.25 7.74
CA LEU A 354 14.02 23.52 7.08
C LEU A 354 14.39 24.76 7.91
N ALA A 355 14.68 24.62 9.20
CA ALA A 355 14.83 25.76 10.11
C ALA A 355 15.77 26.86 9.61
N PRO A 356 16.98 26.59 9.05
CA PRO A 356 17.84 27.63 8.52
C PRO A 356 17.20 28.42 7.36
N SER A 357 16.50 27.72 6.47
CA SER A 357 15.84 28.32 5.30
C SER A 357 14.57 29.09 5.68
N ILE A 358 13.83 28.62 6.68
CA ILE A 358 12.67 29.32 7.25
C ILE A 358 13.13 30.65 7.87
N VAL A 359 14.16 30.62 8.71
CA VAL A 359 14.68 31.83 9.37
C VAL A 359 15.27 32.82 8.35
N ALA A 360 15.86 32.32 7.26
CA ALA A 360 16.35 33.14 6.16
C ALA A 360 15.26 33.70 5.24
N GLY A 361 13.99 33.27 5.38
CA GLY A 361 12.90 33.67 4.50
C GLY A 361 13.09 33.19 3.05
N ALA A 362 13.72 32.03 2.84
CA ALA A 362 14.14 31.56 1.53
C ALA A 362 12.97 31.14 0.61
N PHE A 363 11.81 30.82 1.19
CA PHE A 363 10.62 30.37 0.45
C PHE A 363 9.32 30.83 1.14
N THR A 364 8.21 30.69 0.43
CA THR A 364 6.87 31.07 0.93
C THR A 364 6.28 30.00 1.86
N LEU A 365 5.26 30.38 2.62
CA LEU A 365 4.50 29.46 3.47
C LEU A 365 3.86 28.33 2.65
N GLY A 366 3.37 28.63 1.44
CA GLY A 366 2.85 27.61 0.54
C GLY A 366 3.90 26.56 0.16
N MET A 367 5.10 27.00 -0.24
CA MET A 367 6.18 26.08 -0.54
C MET A 367 6.60 25.26 0.68
N MET A 368 6.64 25.86 1.88
CA MET A 368 6.88 25.13 3.12
C MET A 368 5.87 23.99 3.30
N GLN A 369 4.58 24.25 3.10
CA GLN A 369 3.55 23.23 3.27
C GLN A 369 3.59 22.13 2.23
N ARG A 370 3.96 22.47 0.98
CA ARG A 370 4.24 21.47 -0.06
C ARG A 370 5.38 20.55 0.34
N ILE A 371 6.46 21.11 0.88
CA ILE A 371 7.61 20.34 1.36
C ILE A 371 7.20 19.43 2.52
N MET A 372 6.51 19.96 3.53
CA MET A 372 6.08 19.21 4.71
C MET A 372 5.20 18.03 4.33
N ASN A 373 4.23 18.25 3.42
CA ASN A 373 3.36 17.19 2.93
C ASN A 373 4.14 16.15 2.11
N ALA A 374 4.93 16.57 1.13
CA ALA A 374 5.71 15.66 0.30
C ALA A 374 6.72 14.83 1.11
N PHE A 375 7.39 15.44 2.09
CA PHE A 375 8.26 14.74 3.03
C PHE A 375 7.51 13.66 3.80
N SER A 376 6.33 13.98 4.34
CA SER A 376 5.51 13.02 5.08
C SER A 376 5.06 11.84 4.19
N GLN A 377 4.69 12.10 2.94
CA GLN A 377 4.31 11.04 1.98
C GLN A 377 5.48 10.10 1.68
N VAL A 378 6.68 10.65 1.48
CA VAL A 378 7.90 9.87 1.25
C VAL A 378 8.28 9.06 2.50
N GLU A 379 8.30 9.69 3.67
CA GLU A 379 8.59 9.04 4.95
C GLU A 379 7.64 7.87 5.23
N ASN A 380 6.33 8.11 5.15
CA ASN A 380 5.31 7.09 5.41
C ASN A 380 5.44 5.89 4.45
N SER A 381 5.79 6.15 3.19
CA SER A 381 5.97 5.11 2.18
C SER A 381 7.20 4.23 2.47
N PHE A 382 8.31 4.82 2.91
CA PHE A 382 9.48 4.03 3.36
C PHE A 382 9.18 3.20 4.62
N GLN A 383 8.28 3.67 5.47
CA GLN A 383 7.86 2.96 6.68
C GLN A 383 6.82 1.84 6.44
N TYR A 384 6.45 1.54 5.19
CA TYR A 384 5.47 0.50 4.85
C TYR A 384 5.68 -0.82 5.60
N LEU A 385 6.92 -1.34 5.62
CA LEU A 385 7.23 -2.64 6.23
C LEU A 385 6.98 -2.64 7.74
N VAL A 386 7.31 -1.54 8.40
CA VAL A 386 7.11 -1.35 9.84
C VAL A 386 5.62 -1.24 10.15
N ASN A 387 4.91 -0.41 9.38
CA ASN A 387 3.48 -0.17 9.55
C ASN A 387 2.65 -1.44 9.30
N SER A 388 3.13 -2.30 8.40
CA SER A 388 2.46 -3.55 8.02
C SER A 388 2.96 -4.77 8.81
N TRP A 389 3.89 -4.60 9.75
CA TRP A 389 4.59 -5.73 10.40
C TRP A 389 3.64 -6.72 11.09
N THR A 390 2.68 -6.23 11.87
CA THR A 390 1.70 -7.09 12.57
C THR A 390 0.87 -7.91 11.58
N THR A 391 0.43 -7.26 10.50
CA THR A 391 -0.36 -7.86 9.43
C THR A 391 0.46 -8.90 8.63
N ILE A 392 1.74 -8.63 8.37
CA ILE A 392 2.67 -9.59 7.74
C ILE A 392 2.86 -10.82 8.63
N VAL A 393 3.04 -10.64 9.94
CA VAL A 393 3.18 -11.76 10.89
C VAL A 393 1.91 -12.62 10.92
N GLU A 394 0.73 -12.00 10.89
CA GLU A 394 -0.55 -12.71 10.80
C GLU A 394 -0.65 -13.51 9.49
N LEU A 395 -0.30 -12.90 8.35
CA LEU A 395 -0.25 -13.58 7.05
C LEU A 395 0.67 -14.80 7.09
N LEU A 396 1.88 -14.67 7.64
CA LEU A 396 2.84 -15.78 7.73
C LEU A 396 2.27 -16.95 8.54
N SER A 397 1.53 -16.67 9.61
CA SER A 397 0.86 -17.68 10.43
C SER A 397 -0.21 -18.43 9.65
N ILE A 398 -1.10 -17.71 8.95
CA ILE A 398 -2.18 -18.28 8.12
C ILE A 398 -1.58 -19.06 6.95
N HIS A 399 -0.60 -18.48 6.26
CA HIS A 399 0.10 -19.12 5.14
C HIS A 399 0.72 -20.45 5.56
N LYS A 400 1.37 -20.51 6.74
CA LYS A 400 1.92 -21.76 7.27
C LYS A 400 0.84 -22.83 7.48
N ARG A 401 -0.33 -22.47 8.03
CA ARG A 401 -1.46 -23.40 8.25
C ARG A 401 -2.06 -23.90 6.94
N LEU A 402 -2.30 -23.00 5.97
CA LEU A 402 -2.84 -23.35 4.66
C LEU A 402 -1.83 -24.16 3.83
N LYS A 403 -0.54 -23.83 3.88
CA LYS A 403 0.49 -24.62 3.19
C LYS A 403 0.59 -26.04 3.74
N GLY A 404 0.51 -26.22 5.07
CA GLY A 404 0.43 -27.55 5.67
C GLY A 404 -0.85 -28.30 5.27
N PHE A 405 -1.97 -27.60 5.10
CA PHE A 405 -3.21 -28.16 4.59
C PHE A 405 -3.08 -28.64 3.13
N GLU A 406 -2.44 -27.83 2.28
CA GLU A 406 -2.18 -28.18 0.87
C GLU A 406 -1.18 -29.31 0.70
N GLN A 407 -0.21 -29.45 1.62
CA GLN A 407 0.74 -30.55 1.58
C GLN A 407 0.02 -31.90 1.75
N VAL A 408 -0.88 -32.03 2.72
CA VAL A 408 -1.68 -33.25 2.93
C VAL A 408 -2.53 -33.57 1.71
N LEU A 409 -3.12 -32.54 1.09
CA LEU A 409 -3.90 -32.71 -0.14
C LEU A 409 -3.04 -33.29 -1.29
N ASN A 410 -1.86 -32.71 -1.52
CA ASN A 410 -0.97 -33.16 -2.59
C ASN A 410 -0.46 -34.60 -2.36
N GLU A 411 -0.20 -34.97 -1.10
CA GLU A 411 0.20 -36.33 -0.72
C GLU A 411 -0.94 -37.33 -1.01
N ALA A 412 -2.17 -37.02 -0.59
CA ALA A 412 -3.33 -37.88 -0.83
C ALA A 412 -3.67 -38.02 -2.33
N GLU A 413 -3.54 -36.94 -3.11
CA GLU A 413 -3.73 -37.00 -4.57
C GLU A 413 -2.66 -37.87 -5.24
N ALA A 414 -1.40 -37.74 -4.84
CA ALA A 414 -0.32 -38.58 -5.37
C ALA A 414 -0.52 -40.07 -5.07
N GLU A 415 -0.97 -40.41 -3.87
CA GLU A 415 -1.29 -41.80 -3.50
C GLU A 415 -2.45 -42.37 -4.34
N SER A 416 -3.52 -41.59 -4.53
CA SER A 416 -4.66 -42.02 -5.36
C SER A 416 -4.28 -42.26 -6.83
N LEU A 417 -3.43 -41.39 -7.39
CA LEU A 417 -2.94 -41.53 -8.77
C LEU A 417 -2.04 -42.76 -8.91
N GLN A 418 -1.18 -43.05 -7.93
CA GLN A 418 -0.36 -44.26 -7.92
C GLN A 418 -1.21 -45.52 -7.84
N ALA A 419 -2.27 -45.52 -7.04
CA ALA A 419 -3.20 -46.65 -6.93
C ALA A 419 -3.93 -46.90 -8.28
N GLU A 420 -4.40 -45.85 -8.96
CA GLU A 420 -5.01 -45.97 -10.29
C GLU A 420 -4.02 -46.50 -11.34
N LEU A 421 -2.77 -46.02 -11.34
CA LEU A 421 -1.73 -46.49 -12.25
C LEU A 421 -1.38 -47.97 -12.01
N GLN A 422 -1.33 -48.41 -10.76
CA GLN A 422 -1.09 -49.81 -10.42
C GLN A 422 -2.27 -50.70 -10.85
N LEU A 423 -3.51 -50.25 -10.67
CA LEU A 423 -4.71 -50.97 -11.15
C LEU A 423 -4.72 -51.09 -12.68
N ASN A 424 -4.35 -50.03 -13.40
CA ASN A 424 -4.26 -50.03 -14.86
C ASN A 424 -3.08 -50.84 -15.42
N GLN A 425 -2.06 -51.14 -14.61
CA GLN A 425 -0.95 -52.02 -14.98
C GLN A 425 -1.23 -53.50 -14.64
N ALA A 426 -2.18 -53.77 -13.75
CA ALA A 426 -2.55 -55.11 -13.30
C ALA A 426 -3.74 -55.73 -14.06
N GLY A 427 -4.48 -54.93 -14.83
CA GLY A 427 -5.50 -55.37 -15.80
C GLY A 427 -4.95 -55.35 -17.22
#